data_AF-A0A9P6ZDY2-F1
#
_entry.id   AF-A0A9P6ZDY2-F1
#
_cell.length_a   1.000
_cell.length_b   1.000
_cell.length_c   1.000
_cell.angle_alpha   90.00
_cell.angle_beta   90.00
_cell.angle_gamma   90.00
#
_symmetry.space_group_name_H-M   'P 1'
#
loop_
_entity.id
_entity.type
_entity.pdbx_description
1 polymer ?
#
loop_
_entity_poly.entity_id
_entity_poly.type
_entity_poly.pdbx_seq_one_letter_code
_entity_poly.pdbx_strand_id
1 'polypeptide(L)'
;MVQIFSTTLSLLATLLLASSAAAKTCVVQNNKSDDSISITQAFNDCKNGGTVHFPRGKTYYPKSLIKISGLKNVNINFAGRIILPPFNTKYKGGSAYLELSGDHIKLYGGGTITGNGQSWYDRKDNTAPIVLRTTATNSVFGNFRIINAPRGHIAVTGSDNVVFENIYLRTRSTNSNFARNTDAWGVAWSKNIIFRNSELIVGDDCTAVNAGVTNLTVTNIKCVEGHGFSIGSLGRGSQPDYVKNVHFLNNQCHQCQNGIRIKTVPGGKGTVEDVKFQNVVLVGAENPVAITTHYFCEQNKNCHNDASLNIKNVVIDNISGTTSAKDLPIVNIDCSKRGLCSGFSLSRINIKGHSKTKKNTSIMAVAYKDGVILGADSRTTTGAYIANRVTDKLTKVHDKIYCCRSGSAADTQAIADIVHYYLQMYSVNEDEAPSVRTASALFQELCYQNKDNLMAGIIVAGWDEKDGPSVYNVPLGGSLHKAPFAIGGSGSTYIYGYCDAKYKDDMTREECEEFVKNSLALAMSRDGSSGGVIRMAVITKDGVERLFVPGNQLPVHWEG
;
A
#
# COMPACT_ATOMS: atom_id res chain seq x y z
N MET A 1 -6.84 80.27 24.10
CA MET A 1 -6.17 78.95 24.09
C MET A 1 -7.10 77.98 24.80
N VAL A 2 -7.71 77.08 24.02
CA VAL A 2 -8.49 75.88 24.40
C VAL A 2 -9.82 76.07 25.17
N GLN A 3 -10.93 76.03 24.43
CA GLN A 3 -12.25 75.59 24.89
C GLN A 3 -12.31 74.05 24.87
N ILE A 4 -12.77 73.42 25.95
CA ILE A 4 -13.19 72.00 25.95
C ILE A 4 -14.67 71.96 26.33
N PHE A 5 -15.52 71.68 25.34
CA PHE A 5 -16.90 71.27 25.56
C PHE A 5 -16.92 69.76 25.81
N SER A 6 -17.39 69.36 27.00
CA SER A 6 -17.71 67.97 27.32
C SER A 6 -19.20 67.73 27.07
N THR A 7 -19.53 67.16 25.92
CA THR A 7 -20.88 66.67 25.62
C THR A 7 -21.01 65.20 26.03
N THR A 8 -21.77 64.93 27.09
CA THR A 8 -22.20 63.59 27.48
C THR A 8 -23.30 63.11 26.54
N LEU A 9 -22.97 62.20 25.62
CA LEU A 9 -23.93 61.50 24.76
C LEU A 9 -24.39 60.21 25.49
N SER A 10 -25.60 60.22 26.03
CA SER A 10 -26.24 59.04 26.61
C SER A 10 -26.64 58.07 25.50
N LEU A 11 -25.83 57.02 25.30
CA LEU A 11 -26.13 55.91 24.40
C LEU A 11 -27.13 54.97 25.08
N LEU A 12 -28.43 55.08 24.75
CA LEU A 12 -29.41 54.05 25.07
C LEU A 12 -29.11 52.82 24.20
N ALA A 13 -28.38 51.84 24.76
CA ALA A 13 -28.23 50.54 24.15
C ALA A 13 -29.53 49.74 24.36
N THR A 14 -30.42 49.75 23.36
CA THR A 14 -31.49 48.77 23.25
C THR A 14 -30.86 47.39 23.03
N LEU A 15 -30.68 46.66 24.13
CA LEU A 15 -30.30 45.26 24.12
C LEU A 15 -31.48 44.47 23.51
N LEU A 16 -31.45 44.27 22.19
CA LEU A 16 -32.26 43.26 21.52
C LEU A 16 -31.78 41.90 22.02
N LEU A 17 -32.37 41.45 23.14
CA LEU A 17 -32.36 40.05 23.55
C LEU A 17 -33.13 39.26 22.49
N ALA A 18 -32.43 38.90 21.41
CA ALA A 18 -32.87 37.82 20.53
C ALA A 18 -32.87 36.55 21.39
N SER A 19 -34.02 36.21 21.95
CA SER A 19 -34.23 34.91 22.58
C SER A 19 -34.00 33.85 21.49
N SER A 20 -32.82 33.25 21.46
CA SER A 20 -32.57 32.07 20.64
C SER A 20 -33.45 30.96 21.21
N ALA A 21 -34.64 30.77 20.64
CA ALA A 21 -35.45 29.59 20.93
C ALA A 21 -34.54 28.36 20.78
N ALA A 22 -34.50 27.50 21.79
CA ALA A 22 -33.67 26.30 21.75
C ALA A 22 -33.99 25.51 20.48
N ALA A 23 -32.97 25.22 19.66
CA ALA A 23 -33.15 24.51 18.40
C ALA A 23 -33.86 23.17 18.64
N LYS A 24 -34.97 22.94 17.93
CA LYS A 24 -35.79 21.72 18.06
C LYS A 24 -34.92 20.48 17.84
N THR A 25 -35.03 19.49 18.73
CA THR A 25 -34.34 18.20 18.60
C THR A 25 -35.35 17.08 18.33
N CYS A 26 -35.19 16.39 17.21
CA CYS A 26 -36.03 15.28 16.77
C CYS A 26 -35.26 13.97 16.97
N VAL A 27 -35.58 13.27 18.06
CA VAL A 27 -34.99 11.96 18.37
C VAL A 27 -35.64 10.88 17.52
N VAL A 28 -34.83 10.18 16.72
CA VAL A 28 -35.30 9.09 15.86
C VAL A 28 -35.80 7.93 16.73
N GLN A 29 -37.07 7.58 16.61
CA GLN A 29 -37.67 6.47 17.33
C GLN A 29 -37.44 5.15 16.59
N ASN A 30 -37.33 4.04 17.33
CA ASN A 30 -37.37 2.72 16.72
C ASN A 30 -38.82 2.35 16.35
N ASN A 31 -39.05 2.06 15.09
CA ASN A 31 -40.28 1.50 14.56
C ASN A 31 -40.10 -0.01 14.37
N LYS A 32 -40.95 -0.82 15.04
CA LYS A 32 -40.85 -2.29 15.03
C LYS A 32 -41.01 -2.91 13.63
N SER A 33 -41.62 -2.21 12.68
CA SER A 33 -41.84 -2.72 11.32
C SER A 33 -40.78 -2.23 10.31
N ASP A 34 -40.61 -0.92 10.17
CA ASP A 34 -39.68 -0.27 9.23
C ASP A 34 -39.22 1.09 9.78
N ASP A 35 -37.94 1.18 10.16
CA ASP A 35 -37.35 2.41 10.70
C ASP A 35 -37.19 3.54 9.66
N SER A 36 -37.36 3.28 8.37
CA SER A 36 -37.32 4.34 7.35
C SER A 36 -38.38 5.41 7.57
N ILE A 37 -39.53 5.03 8.15
CA ILE A 37 -40.64 5.94 8.46
C ILE A 37 -40.24 6.91 9.58
N SER A 38 -39.72 6.40 10.70
CA SER A 38 -39.35 7.23 11.85
C SER A 38 -38.12 8.08 11.57
N ILE A 39 -37.17 7.58 10.76
CA ILE A 39 -36.04 8.37 10.26
C ILE A 39 -36.55 9.53 9.42
N THR A 40 -37.40 9.27 8.43
CA THR A 40 -37.94 10.30 7.53
C THR A 40 -38.74 11.36 8.29
N GLN A 41 -39.56 10.92 9.25
CA GLN A 41 -40.35 11.83 10.08
C GLN A 41 -39.45 12.76 10.90
N ALA A 42 -38.43 12.23 11.59
CA ALA A 42 -37.52 13.05 12.40
C ALA A 42 -36.76 14.08 11.55
N PHE A 43 -36.35 13.72 10.34
CA PHE A 43 -35.77 14.67 9.39
C PHE A 43 -36.77 15.76 8.99
N ASN A 44 -37.99 15.39 8.59
CA ASN A 44 -39.01 16.37 8.19
C ASN A 44 -39.38 17.34 9.31
N ASP A 45 -39.42 16.86 10.54
CA ASP A 45 -39.76 17.65 11.73
C ASP A 45 -38.67 18.65 12.13
N CYS A 46 -37.41 18.39 11.75
CA CYS A 46 -36.24 19.18 12.11
C CYS A 46 -35.49 19.78 10.91
N LYS A 47 -36.05 19.71 9.70
CA LYS A 47 -35.35 20.11 8.46
C LYS A 47 -34.98 21.58 8.35
N ASN A 48 -35.49 22.45 9.22
CA ASN A 48 -35.24 23.90 9.21
C ASN A 48 -34.68 24.34 10.58
N GLY A 49 -33.36 24.33 10.75
CA GLY A 49 -32.69 24.79 11.98
C GLY A 49 -32.65 23.80 13.14
N GLY A 50 -33.17 22.57 12.95
CA GLY A 50 -33.27 21.57 14.00
C GLY A 50 -32.07 20.61 14.09
N THR A 51 -32.13 19.73 15.10
CA THR A 51 -31.20 18.61 15.28
C THR A 51 -31.93 17.28 15.11
N VAL A 52 -31.51 16.46 14.16
CA VAL A 52 -31.92 15.06 14.06
C VAL A 52 -30.96 14.21 14.89
N HIS A 53 -31.46 13.49 15.88
CA HIS A 53 -30.63 12.75 16.82
C HIS A 53 -30.88 11.24 16.76
N PHE A 54 -29.82 10.47 16.48
CA PHE A 54 -29.79 9.03 16.60
C PHE A 54 -29.01 8.67 17.88
N PRO A 55 -29.68 8.24 18.97
CA PRO A 55 -29.01 8.01 20.23
C PRO A 55 -28.01 6.85 20.19
N ARG A 56 -26.97 6.96 21.01
CA ARG A 56 -25.98 5.89 21.21
C ARG A 56 -26.66 4.62 21.74
N GLY A 57 -26.24 3.46 21.25
CA GLY A 57 -26.80 2.16 21.64
C GLY A 57 -28.12 1.80 20.93
N LYS A 58 -28.72 2.71 20.16
CA LYS A 58 -29.88 2.40 19.32
C LYS A 58 -29.45 1.90 17.95
N THR A 59 -30.21 0.93 17.42
CA THR A 59 -29.99 0.33 16.10
C THR A 59 -31.28 0.42 15.29
N TYR A 60 -31.20 0.90 14.05
CA TYR A 60 -32.33 1.13 13.15
C TYR A 60 -32.24 0.24 11.92
N TYR A 61 -33.37 -0.31 11.47
CA TYR A 61 -33.52 -1.26 10.36
C TYR A 61 -34.48 -0.71 9.29
N PRO A 62 -34.05 0.25 8.46
CA PRO A 62 -34.88 0.75 7.38
C PRO A 62 -35.12 -0.35 6.32
N LYS A 63 -36.36 -0.43 5.81
CA LYS A 63 -36.79 -1.36 4.75
C LYS A 63 -37.26 -0.65 3.48
N SER A 64 -36.97 0.64 3.37
CA SER A 64 -37.27 1.49 2.21
C SER A 64 -36.08 2.43 1.93
N LEU A 65 -35.95 2.88 0.68
CA LEU A 65 -34.96 3.91 0.34
C LEU A 65 -35.41 5.26 0.92
N ILE A 66 -34.53 5.95 1.62
CA ILE A 66 -34.84 7.19 2.33
C ILE A 66 -34.32 8.36 1.51
N LYS A 67 -35.22 9.28 1.14
CA LYS A 67 -34.88 10.51 0.42
C LYS A 67 -35.36 11.73 1.19
N ILE A 68 -34.41 12.53 1.66
CA ILE A 68 -34.64 13.75 2.43
C ILE A 68 -34.12 14.94 1.63
N SER A 69 -34.98 15.93 1.41
CA SER A 69 -34.64 17.15 0.67
C SER A 69 -35.04 18.41 1.44
N GLY A 70 -34.45 19.54 1.03
CA GLY A 70 -34.77 20.84 1.61
C GLY A 70 -34.29 21.02 3.06
N LEU A 71 -33.22 20.30 3.46
CA LEU A 71 -32.56 20.55 4.73
C LEU A 71 -31.93 21.95 4.72
N LYS A 72 -32.11 22.71 5.79
CA LYS A 72 -31.54 24.04 5.99
C LYS A 72 -31.06 24.19 7.42
N ASN A 73 -29.77 24.44 7.63
CA ASN A 73 -29.16 24.64 8.95
C ASN A 73 -29.43 23.47 9.90
N VAL A 74 -29.23 22.23 9.43
CA VAL A 74 -29.60 21.02 10.18
C VAL A 74 -28.36 20.36 10.78
N ASN A 75 -28.45 20.05 12.07
CA ASN A 75 -27.49 19.19 12.74
C ASN A 75 -27.99 17.74 12.72
N ILE A 76 -27.14 16.81 12.30
CA ILE A 76 -27.41 15.37 12.32
C ILE A 76 -26.44 14.75 13.33
N ASN A 77 -26.90 14.58 14.56
CA ASN A 77 -26.15 13.89 15.61
C ASN A 77 -26.41 12.38 15.48
N PHE A 78 -25.62 11.74 14.62
CA PHE A 78 -25.63 10.31 14.35
C PHE A 78 -24.69 9.55 15.29
N ALA A 79 -25.18 9.16 16.48
CA ALA A 79 -24.42 8.35 17.45
C ALA A 79 -24.86 6.87 17.52
N GLY A 80 -25.99 6.54 16.91
CA GLY A 80 -26.55 5.18 16.83
C GLY A 80 -26.00 4.35 15.66
N ARG A 81 -26.74 3.30 15.30
CA ARG A 81 -26.42 2.37 14.21
C ARG A 81 -27.57 2.27 13.22
N ILE A 82 -27.28 2.24 11.92
CA ILE A 82 -28.26 1.88 10.88
C ILE A 82 -27.80 0.58 10.25
N ILE A 83 -28.69 -0.41 10.14
CA ILE A 83 -28.44 -1.67 9.45
C ILE A 83 -29.34 -1.71 8.22
N LEU A 84 -28.72 -1.52 7.05
CA LEU A 84 -29.38 -1.59 5.76
C LEU A 84 -29.81 -3.03 5.45
N PRO A 85 -30.86 -3.22 4.64
CA PRO A 85 -31.36 -4.55 4.31
C PRO A 85 -30.35 -5.30 3.43
N PRO A 86 -30.26 -6.64 3.54
CA PRO A 86 -29.48 -7.46 2.61
C PRO A 86 -30.10 -7.45 1.21
N PHE A 87 -29.51 -8.22 0.28
CA PHE A 87 -30.01 -8.38 -1.09
C PHE A 87 -31.52 -8.57 -1.15
N ASN A 88 -32.17 -7.72 -1.95
CA ASN A 88 -33.56 -7.85 -2.34
C ASN A 88 -33.75 -7.20 -3.71
N THR A 89 -34.50 -7.86 -4.59
CA THR A 89 -34.75 -7.39 -5.95
C THR A 89 -35.41 -6.02 -6.00
N LYS A 90 -36.19 -5.64 -4.97
CA LYS A 90 -36.87 -4.34 -4.91
C LYS A 90 -35.93 -3.13 -4.83
N TYR A 91 -34.66 -3.32 -4.46
CA TYR A 91 -33.67 -2.25 -4.39
C TYR A 91 -32.78 -2.14 -5.64
N LYS A 92 -32.89 -3.08 -6.58
CA LYS A 92 -32.05 -3.09 -7.79
C LYS A 92 -32.25 -1.81 -8.60
N GLY A 93 -31.13 -1.23 -9.04
CA GLY A 93 -31.12 0.03 -9.79
C GLY A 93 -31.48 1.26 -8.96
N GLY A 94 -31.72 1.11 -7.65
CA GLY A 94 -31.96 2.22 -6.75
C GLY A 94 -30.75 3.15 -6.67
N SER A 95 -31.02 4.44 -6.48
CA SER A 95 -29.99 5.48 -6.45
C SER A 95 -29.09 5.39 -5.20
N ALA A 96 -29.69 5.48 -4.01
CA ALA A 96 -29.02 5.26 -2.73
C ALA A 96 -30.02 4.80 -1.65
N TYR A 97 -29.52 4.18 -0.58
CA TYR A 97 -30.32 3.86 0.61
C TYR A 97 -30.68 5.10 1.41
N LEU A 98 -29.76 6.07 1.49
CA LEU A 98 -29.98 7.37 2.11
C LEU A 98 -29.56 8.48 1.14
N GLU A 99 -30.49 9.33 0.75
CA GLU A 99 -30.26 10.56 -0.02
C GLU A 99 -30.53 11.76 0.88
N LEU A 100 -29.53 12.62 1.05
CA LEU A 100 -29.64 13.87 1.82
C LEU A 100 -29.36 15.07 0.90
N SER A 101 -30.30 16.01 0.86
CA SER A 101 -30.14 17.24 0.09
C SER A 101 -30.57 18.49 0.85
N GLY A 102 -29.76 19.55 0.72
CA GLY A 102 -30.00 20.81 1.39
C GLY A 102 -28.77 21.68 1.55
N ASP A 103 -28.84 22.62 2.48
CA ASP A 103 -27.84 23.65 2.72
C ASP A 103 -27.52 23.74 4.22
N HIS A 104 -26.25 23.98 4.56
CA HIS A 104 -25.77 24.01 5.94
C HIS A 104 -26.13 22.75 6.75
N ILE A 105 -25.84 21.58 6.19
CA ILE A 105 -25.98 20.29 6.87
C ILE A 105 -24.69 19.98 7.63
N LYS A 106 -24.81 19.61 8.91
CA LYS A 106 -23.68 19.15 9.73
C LYS A 106 -23.94 17.75 10.29
N LEU A 107 -23.28 16.73 9.75
CA LEU A 107 -23.35 15.34 10.24
C LEU A 107 -22.14 15.02 11.11
N TYR A 108 -22.39 14.48 12.30
CA TYR A 108 -21.39 14.02 13.28
C TYR A 108 -21.96 12.94 14.21
N GLY A 109 -21.18 12.44 15.18
CA GLY A 109 -21.70 11.64 16.31
C GLY A 109 -21.05 10.26 16.50
N GLY A 110 -20.27 9.79 15.54
CA GLY A 110 -19.50 8.54 15.64
C GLY A 110 -20.27 7.27 15.27
N GLY A 111 -21.50 7.39 14.80
CA GLY A 111 -22.40 6.29 14.45
C GLY A 111 -21.91 5.45 13.27
N THR A 112 -22.57 4.30 13.06
CA THR A 112 -22.19 3.33 12.03
C THR A 112 -23.37 2.93 11.14
N ILE A 113 -23.19 2.97 9.84
CA ILE A 113 -24.10 2.37 8.86
C ILE A 113 -23.52 1.03 8.38
N THR A 114 -24.26 -0.06 8.53
CA THR A 114 -23.91 -1.38 8.02
C THR A 114 -24.70 -1.68 6.76
N GLY A 115 -24.04 -1.85 5.62
CA GLY A 115 -24.66 -2.00 4.30
C GLY A 115 -25.17 -3.40 3.95
N ASN A 116 -24.76 -4.45 4.69
CA ASN A 116 -25.11 -5.86 4.41
C ASN A 116 -24.80 -6.33 2.97
N GLY A 117 -23.69 -5.84 2.41
CA GLY A 117 -23.30 -6.08 1.02
C GLY A 117 -22.95 -7.53 0.63
N GLN A 118 -22.58 -8.41 1.57
CA GLN A 118 -22.09 -9.76 1.24
C GLN A 118 -23.05 -10.53 0.32
N SER A 119 -24.35 -10.48 0.63
CA SER A 119 -25.40 -11.13 -0.15
C SER A 119 -25.55 -10.60 -1.59
N TRP A 120 -25.12 -9.38 -1.87
CA TRP A 120 -25.02 -8.81 -3.23
C TRP A 120 -23.80 -9.36 -3.97
N TYR A 121 -22.64 -9.41 -3.30
CA TYR A 121 -21.40 -9.92 -3.88
C TYR A 121 -21.52 -11.40 -4.25
N ASP A 122 -22.14 -12.20 -3.37
CA ASP A 122 -22.36 -13.64 -3.59
C ASP A 122 -23.20 -13.91 -4.85
N ARG A 123 -24.09 -12.97 -5.19
CA ARG A 123 -24.92 -13.02 -6.40
C ARG A 123 -24.25 -12.36 -7.61
N LYS A 124 -23.07 -11.74 -7.42
CA LYS A 124 -22.34 -10.96 -8.42
C LYS A 124 -23.21 -9.86 -9.05
N ASP A 125 -24.12 -9.30 -8.25
CA ASP A 125 -25.07 -8.28 -8.70
C ASP A 125 -24.57 -6.87 -8.35
N ASN A 126 -24.20 -6.12 -9.38
CA ASN A 126 -23.61 -4.78 -9.23
C ASN A 126 -24.66 -3.65 -9.29
N THR A 127 -25.95 -3.97 -9.12
CA THR A 127 -27.07 -3.01 -9.23
C THR A 127 -27.60 -2.51 -7.89
N ALA A 128 -26.92 -2.83 -6.78
CA ALA A 128 -27.34 -2.34 -5.46
C ALA A 128 -27.27 -0.80 -5.36
N PRO A 129 -28.12 -0.17 -4.53
CA PRO A 129 -28.00 1.25 -4.25
C PRO A 129 -26.70 1.58 -3.50
N ILE A 130 -26.20 2.80 -3.70
CA ILE A 130 -25.11 3.38 -2.89
C ILE A 130 -25.61 3.57 -1.45
N VAL A 131 -24.72 3.52 -0.45
CA VAL A 131 -25.14 3.72 0.95
C VAL A 131 -25.66 5.14 1.20
N LEU A 132 -24.83 6.15 0.93
CA LEU A 132 -25.17 7.56 1.14
C LEU A 132 -24.96 8.36 -0.15
N ARG A 133 -25.95 9.16 -0.53
CA ARG A 133 -25.81 10.19 -1.57
C ARG A 133 -26.12 11.56 -1.01
N THR A 134 -25.30 12.53 -1.36
CA THR A 134 -25.43 13.93 -0.92
C THR A 134 -25.51 14.88 -2.10
N THR A 135 -26.48 15.79 -2.03
CA THR A 135 -26.58 16.99 -2.89
C THR A 135 -26.70 18.19 -1.96
N ALA A 136 -25.57 18.73 -1.56
CA ALA A 136 -25.49 19.66 -0.44
C ALA A 136 -24.67 20.91 -0.75
N THR A 137 -25.01 22.01 -0.08
CA THR A 137 -24.23 23.25 -0.10
C THR A 137 -23.79 23.66 1.30
N ASN A 138 -22.60 24.27 1.44
CA ASN A 138 -22.08 24.81 2.70
C ASN A 138 -22.12 23.81 3.87
N SER A 139 -21.78 22.55 3.59
CA SER A 139 -22.09 21.43 4.49
C SER A 139 -20.84 20.66 4.92
N VAL A 140 -20.94 20.00 6.08
CA VAL A 140 -19.87 19.17 6.63
C VAL A 140 -20.44 17.81 7.02
N PHE A 141 -19.83 16.74 6.50
CA PHE A 141 -20.16 15.37 6.84
C PHE A 141 -18.96 14.71 7.46
N GLY A 142 -19.01 14.37 8.74
CA GLY A 142 -17.83 13.76 9.36
C GLY A 142 -18.13 12.92 10.58
N ASN A 143 -17.08 12.29 11.10
CA ASN A 143 -17.13 11.47 12.32
C ASN A 143 -18.22 10.37 12.24
N PHE A 144 -18.17 9.52 11.23
CA PHE A 144 -19.05 8.35 11.12
C PHE A 144 -18.36 7.20 10.37
N ARG A 145 -19.00 6.03 10.41
CA ARG A 145 -18.52 4.81 9.76
C ARG A 145 -19.54 4.25 8.79
N ILE A 146 -19.08 3.72 7.65
CA ILE A 146 -19.87 2.83 6.80
C ILE A 146 -19.11 1.52 6.66
N ILE A 147 -19.78 0.41 6.93
CA ILE A 147 -19.20 -0.93 6.81
C ILE A 147 -20.03 -1.80 5.87
N ASN A 148 -19.35 -2.63 5.07
CA ASN A 148 -19.94 -3.60 4.14
C ASN A 148 -20.97 -2.97 3.19
N ALA A 149 -20.57 -1.91 2.48
CA ALA A 149 -21.42 -1.24 1.49
C ALA A 149 -21.74 -2.16 0.30
N PRO A 150 -23.02 -2.35 -0.08
CA PRO A 150 -23.40 -3.29 -1.14
C PRO A 150 -22.93 -2.88 -2.55
N ARG A 151 -22.62 -1.60 -2.72
CA ARG A 151 -21.94 -0.99 -3.88
C ARG A 151 -21.10 0.18 -3.34
N GLY A 152 -21.17 1.38 -3.93
CA GLY A 152 -20.47 2.55 -3.41
C GLY A 152 -20.90 2.95 -2.00
N HIS A 153 -19.97 3.52 -1.24
CA HIS A 153 -20.21 4.04 0.10
C HIS A 153 -20.86 5.42 0.02
N ILE A 154 -20.20 6.39 -0.62
CA ILE A 154 -20.65 7.79 -0.65
C ILE A 154 -20.62 8.32 -2.10
N ALA A 155 -21.75 8.86 -2.54
CA ALA A 155 -21.87 9.63 -3.77
C ALA A 155 -22.11 11.11 -3.48
N VAL A 156 -21.26 11.98 -4.00
CA VAL A 156 -21.37 13.45 -3.92
C VAL A 156 -21.76 13.97 -5.29
N THR A 157 -22.94 14.57 -5.41
CA THR A 157 -23.46 14.98 -6.72
C THR A 157 -24.20 16.30 -6.61
N GLY A 158 -23.91 17.27 -7.50
CA GLY A 158 -24.57 18.57 -7.47
C GLY A 158 -24.24 19.38 -6.21
N SER A 159 -23.05 19.20 -5.63
CA SER A 159 -22.69 19.81 -4.34
C SER A 159 -21.71 20.98 -4.50
N ASP A 160 -21.78 21.94 -3.59
CA ASP A 160 -20.91 23.13 -3.57
C ASP A 160 -20.46 23.48 -2.15
N ASN A 161 -19.17 23.66 -1.93
CA ASN A 161 -18.60 24.01 -0.62
C ASN A 161 -18.94 22.95 0.45
N VAL A 162 -18.44 21.73 0.24
CA VAL A 162 -18.72 20.59 1.12
C VAL A 162 -17.45 19.91 1.58
N VAL A 163 -17.38 19.62 2.89
CA VAL A 163 -16.26 18.90 3.52
C VAL A 163 -16.72 17.53 4.02
N PHE A 164 -15.96 16.50 3.68
CA PHE A 164 -16.04 15.18 4.30
C PHE A 164 -14.79 14.94 5.14
N GLU A 165 -14.94 14.65 6.43
CA GLU A 165 -13.80 14.52 7.34
C GLU A 165 -13.95 13.46 8.43
N ASN A 166 -12.85 12.83 8.82
CA ASN A 166 -12.82 11.85 9.92
C ASN A 166 -13.81 10.69 9.70
N ILE A 167 -13.81 10.13 8.49
CA ILE A 167 -14.70 9.04 8.09
C ILE A 167 -13.90 7.74 8.04
N TYR A 168 -14.54 6.64 8.46
CA TYR A 168 -14.01 5.29 8.31
C TYR A 168 -14.92 4.46 7.41
N LEU A 169 -14.41 4.04 6.25
CA LEU A 169 -15.14 3.20 5.31
C LEU A 169 -14.46 1.83 5.22
N ARG A 170 -15.23 0.76 5.37
CA ARG A 170 -14.67 -0.60 5.31
C ARG A 170 -15.60 -1.59 4.64
N THR A 171 -15.16 -2.13 3.52
CA THR A 171 -15.82 -3.24 2.82
C THR A 171 -14.80 -4.30 2.43
N ARG A 172 -15.01 -5.52 2.93
CA ARG A 172 -14.26 -6.73 2.51
C ARG A 172 -15.25 -7.87 2.36
N SER A 173 -15.14 -8.60 1.25
CA SER A 173 -15.89 -9.85 1.11
C SER A 173 -15.36 -10.90 2.08
N THR A 174 -16.23 -11.77 2.58
CA THR A 174 -15.88 -12.89 3.45
C THR A 174 -15.53 -14.17 2.68
N ASN A 175 -15.63 -14.15 1.35
CA ASN A 175 -15.33 -15.29 0.49
C ASN A 175 -14.72 -14.83 -0.85
N SER A 176 -14.58 -15.75 -1.81
CA SER A 176 -13.99 -15.48 -3.13
C SER A 176 -14.83 -14.56 -4.02
N ASN A 177 -16.09 -14.27 -3.66
CA ASN A 177 -16.92 -13.33 -4.41
C ASN A 177 -16.51 -11.90 -4.07
N PHE A 178 -15.67 -11.31 -4.92
CA PHE A 178 -15.13 -9.98 -4.74
C PHE A 178 -16.20 -8.88 -4.62
N ALA A 179 -15.99 -7.93 -3.71
CA ALA A 179 -16.90 -6.82 -3.44
C ALA A 179 -16.75 -5.70 -4.50
N ARG A 180 -17.27 -5.96 -5.71
CA ARG A 180 -17.14 -5.08 -6.88
C ARG A 180 -17.86 -3.74 -6.68
N ASN A 181 -17.30 -2.67 -7.28
CA ASN A 181 -17.91 -1.34 -7.31
C ASN A 181 -18.20 -0.75 -5.93
N THR A 182 -17.33 -1.05 -4.96
CA THR A 182 -17.44 -0.58 -3.57
C THR A 182 -16.66 0.70 -3.33
N ASP A 183 -16.73 1.61 -4.29
CA ASP A 183 -16.07 2.92 -4.29
C ASP A 183 -16.30 3.64 -2.96
N ALA A 184 -15.25 4.28 -2.42
CA ALA A 184 -15.37 5.06 -1.19
C ALA A 184 -16.10 6.39 -1.46
N TRP A 185 -15.50 7.25 -2.29
CA TRP A 185 -16.10 8.50 -2.72
C TRP A 185 -16.23 8.56 -4.24
N GLY A 186 -17.47 8.54 -4.73
CA GLY A 186 -17.79 8.94 -6.10
C GLY A 186 -18.25 10.39 -6.12
N VAL A 187 -17.56 11.26 -6.85
CA VAL A 187 -17.93 12.69 -6.95
C VAL A 187 -18.20 13.06 -8.41
N ALA A 188 -19.28 13.81 -8.65
CA ALA A 188 -19.70 14.26 -9.97
C ALA A 188 -20.41 15.62 -9.86
N TRP A 189 -20.35 16.44 -10.90
CA TRP A 189 -21.13 17.69 -11.02
C TRP A 189 -21.07 18.56 -9.75
N SER A 190 -19.89 18.70 -9.16
CA SER A 190 -19.71 19.32 -7.84
C SER A 190 -18.49 20.22 -7.82
N LYS A 191 -18.51 21.26 -6.99
CA LYS A 191 -17.38 22.19 -6.87
C LYS A 191 -17.03 22.52 -5.42
N ASN A 192 -15.80 22.94 -5.17
CA ASN A 192 -15.32 23.30 -3.83
C ASN A 192 -15.52 22.16 -2.81
N ILE A 193 -14.99 20.99 -3.13
CA ILE A 193 -15.16 19.78 -2.32
C ILE A 193 -13.84 19.42 -1.63
N ILE A 194 -13.90 19.05 -0.35
CA ILE A 194 -12.75 18.58 0.41
C ILE A 194 -13.05 17.21 1.02
N PHE A 195 -12.20 16.22 0.73
CA PHE A 195 -12.17 14.93 1.43
C PHE A 195 -10.90 14.87 2.27
N ARG A 196 -11.02 14.66 3.59
CA ARG A 196 -9.84 14.64 4.46
C ARG A 196 -9.87 13.65 5.63
N ASN A 197 -8.68 13.36 6.16
CA ASN A 197 -8.47 12.68 7.45
C ASN A 197 -9.26 11.38 7.60
N SER A 198 -9.22 10.50 6.60
CA SER A 198 -10.07 9.31 6.56
C SER A 198 -9.32 8.05 6.17
N GLU A 199 -9.81 6.91 6.64
CA GLU A 199 -9.28 5.58 6.30
C GLU A 199 -10.34 4.79 5.53
N LEU A 200 -9.92 4.26 4.38
CA LEU A 200 -10.78 3.67 3.38
C LEU A 200 -10.25 2.28 3.04
N ILE A 201 -11.04 1.25 3.34
CA ILE A 201 -10.77 -0.14 2.96
C ILE A 201 -11.88 -0.55 2.01
N VAL A 202 -11.58 -0.69 0.72
CA VAL A 202 -12.59 -0.84 -0.33
C VAL A 202 -12.17 -1.85 -1.39
N GLY A 203 -13.14 -2.35 -2.16
CA GLY A 203 -12.89 -3.23 -3.31
C GLY A 203 -12.80 -2.50 -4.66
N ASP A 204 -12.91 -1.18 -4.70
CA ASP A 204 -12.83 -0.41 -5.95
C ASP A 204 -12.15 0.95 -5.70
N ASP A 205 -12.48 2.01 -6.44
CA ASP A 205 -11.85 3.32 -6.30
C ASP A 205 -11.96 3.92 -4.88
N CYS A 206 -10.83 4.33 -4.30
CA CYS A 206 -10.84 5.14 -3.07
C CYS A 206 -11.37 6.55 -3.35
N THR A 207 -11.14 7.05 -4.56
CA THR A 207 -11.85 8.23 -5.07
C THR A 207 -12.09 8.03 -6.56
N ALA A 208 -13.32 8.24 -7.00
CA ALA A 208 -13.71 8.27 -8.40
C ALA A 208 -14.22 9.68 -8.74
N VAL A 209 -13.37 10.48 -9.38
CA VAL A 209 -13.70 11.84 -9.84
C VAL A 209 -14.32 11.78 -11.23
N ASN A 210 -15.63 11.97 -11.32
CA ASN A 210 -16.38 11.90 -12.56
C ASN A 210 -16.60 13.30 -13.17
N ALA A 211 -17.40 13.36 -14.23
CA ALA A 211 -17.66 14.58 -14.99
C ALA A 211 -18.21 15.73 -14.13
N GLY A 212 -17.84 16.96 -14.50
CA GLY A 212 -18.37 18.20 -13.92
C GLY A 212 -17.79 18.56 -12.56
N VAL A 213 -16.59 18.07 -12.23
CA VAL A 213 -15.94 18.37 -10.94
C VAL A 213 -14.94 19.51 -11.09
N THR A 214 -14.99 20.49 -10.18
CA THR A 214 -14.03 21.60 -10.15
C THR A 214 -13.61 21.96 -8.74
N ASN A 215 -12.32 22.21 -8.48
CA ASN A 215 -11.81 22.55 -7.15
C ASN A 215 -12.12 21.44 -6.12
N LEU A 216 -11.50 20.28 -6.31
CA LEU A 216 -11.55 19.15 -5.39
C LEU A 216 -10.19 18.98 -4.71
N THR A 217 -10.18 18.86 -3.38
CA THR A 217 -8.99 18.47 -2.62
C THR A 217 -9.24 17.18 -1.86
N VAL A 218 -8.38 16.18 -2.07
CA VAL A 218 -8.37 14.90 -1.36
C VAL A 218 -7.06 14.82 -0.59
N THR A 219 -7.11 14.86 0.74
CA THR A 219 -5.89 14.96 1.55
C THR A 219 -5.88 14.18 2.84
N ASN A 220 -4.72 13.67 3.24
CA ASN A 220 -4.58 12.85 4.45
C ASN A 220 -5.54 11.65 4.44
N ILE A 221 -5.58 10.94 3.31
CA ILE A 221 -6.38 9.73 3.11
C ILE A 221 -5.46 8.52 3.14
N LYS A 222 -5.81 7.53 3.97
CA LYS A 222 -5.24 6.19 3.92
C LYS A 222 -6.19 5.26 3.17
N CYS A 223 -5.84 4.97 1.92
CA CYS A 223 -6.51 3.99 1.08
C CYS A 223 -5.84 2.61 1.29
N VAL A 224 -6.64 1.57 1.44
CA VAL A 224 -6.19 0.19 1.61
C VAL A 224 -6.99 -0.69 0.64
N GLU A 225 -6.28 -1.48 -0.16
CA GLU A 225 -6.82 -2.27 -1.27
C GLU A 225 -7.43 -1.38 -2.37
N GLY A 226 -8.48 -1.86 -3.04
CA GLY A 226 -9.19 -1.10 -4.04
C GLY A 226 -8.36 -0.71 -5.25
N HIS A 227 -8.82 0.32 -5.95
CA HIS A 227 -8.28 0.77 -7.23
C HIS A 227 -7.57 2.14 -7.16
N GLY A 228 -7.36 2.67 -5.95
CA GLY A 228 -6.59 3.88 -5.70
C GLY A 228 -7.33 5.19 -5.93
N PHE A 229 -6.56 6.25 -6.18
CA PHE A 229 -7.05 7.61 -6.39
C PHE A 229 -7.25 7.88 -7.88
N SER A 230 -8.50 7.84 -8.33
CA SER A 230 -8.84 7.85 -9.75
C SER A 230 -9.59 9.10 -10.18
N ILE A 231 -9.16 9.67 -11.30
CA ILE A 231 -9.98 10.56 -12.13
C ILE A 231 -10.56 9.74 -13.28
N GLY A 232 -11.87 9.77 -13.41
CA GLY A 232 -12.67 9.07 -14.40
C GLY A 232 -13.26 7.74 -13.94
N SER A 233 -13.78 6.91 -14.85
CA SER A 233 -13.61 7.04 -16.30
C SER A 233 -14.42 8.19 -16.90
N LEU A 234 -13.79 9.00 -17.76
CA LEU A 234 -14.42 10.13 -18.44
C LEU A 234 -14.55 9.85 -19.95
N GLY A 235 -15.56 10.47 -20.58
CA GLY A 235 -15.78 10.49 -22.02
C GLY A 235 -16.71 9.40 -22.56
N ARG A 236 -17.44 8.67 -21.70
CA ARG A 236 -18.33 7.56 -22.13
C ARG A 236 -19.58 8.02 -22.88
N GLY A 237 -20.00 9.27 -22.68
CA GLY A 237 -21.20 9.84 -23.28
C GLY A 237 -20.91 10.61 -24.58
N SER A 238 -21.99 11.07 -25.22
CA SER A 238 -21.91 12.00 -26.36
C SER A 238 -21.52 13.42 -25.93
N GLN A 239 -21.79 13.76 -24.67
CA GLN A 239 -21.48 15.06 -24.09
C GLN A 239 -20.02 15.15 -23.64
N PRO A 240 -19.38 16.33 -23.75
CA PRO A 240 -18.03 16.52 -23.23
C PRO A 240 -17.98 16.46 -21.70
N ASP A 241 -16.99 15.75 -21.15
CA ASP A 241 -16.74 15.66 -19.72
C ASP A 241 -15.59 16.60 -19.31
N TYR A 242 -15.81 17.39 -18.24
CA TYR A 242 -14.81 18.32 -17.72
C TYR A 242 -14.46 18.02 -16.27
N VAL A 243 -13.16 18.03 -15.97
CA VAL A 243 -12.61 17.99 -14.61
C VAL A 243 -11.48 19.01 -14.52
N LYS A 244 -11.53 19.89 -13.51
CA LYS A 244 -10.56 20.99 -13.36
C LYS A 244 -10.11 21.19 -11.93
N ASN A 245 -8.83 21.53 -11.72
CA ASN A 245 -8.30 21.94 -10.40
C ASN A 245 -8.57 20.86 -9.34
N VAL A 246 -7.92 19.71 -9.49
CA VAL A 246 -8.09 18.54 -8.61
C VAL A 246 -6.77 18.18 -7.97
N HIS A 247 -6.74 18.17 -6.63
CA HIS A 247 -5.53 17.97 -5.85
C HIS A 247 -5.65 16.74 -4.95
N PHE A 248 -4.72 15.81 -5.07
CA PHE A 248 -4.51 14.68 -4.17
C PHE A 248 -3.21 14.90 -3.39
N LEU A 249 -3.31 15.21 -2.10
CA LEU A 249 -2.18 15.71 -1.29
C LEU A 249 -1.98 14.88 -0.02
N ASN A 250 -0.75 14.47 0.29
CA ASN A 250 -0.41 13.79 1.55
C ASN A 250 -1.24 12.51 1.76
N ASN A 251 -1.32 11.66 0.73
CA ASN A 251 -2.17 10.47 0.74
C ASN A 251 -1.34 9.18 0.76
N GLN A 252 -1.95 8.08 1.19
CA GLN A 252 -1.32 6.77 1.20
C GLN A 252 -2.21 5.75 0.50
N CYS A 253 -1.61 4.84 -0.26
CA CYS A 253 -2.28 3.70 -0.87
C CYS A 253 -1.55 2.41 -0.51
N HIS A 254 -2.20 1.52 0.25
CA HIS A 254 -1.65 0.24 0.68
C HIS A 254 -2.33 -0.89 -0.10
N GLN A 255 -1.55 -1.68 -0.84
CA GLN A 255 -2.00 -2.84 -1.61
C GLN A 255 -3.08 -2.51 -2.65
N CYS A 256 -3.03 -1.31 -3.22
CA CYS A 256 -3.99 -0.86 -4.23
C CYS A 256 -3.65 -1.43 -5.61
N GLN A 257 -4.66 -1.72 -6.43
CA GLN A 257 -4.45 -2.06 -7.84
C GLN A 257 -3.76 -0.91 -8.59
N ASN A 258 -4.13 0.34 -8.29
CA ASN A 258 -3.48 1.52 -8.85
C ASN A 258 -3.14 2.48 -7.71
N GLY A 259 -2.03 3.20 -7.80
CA GLY A 259 -1.71 4.26 -6.84
C GLY A 259 -2.48 5.54 -7.18
N ILE A 260 -1.99 6.25 -8.19
CA ILE A 260 -2.65 7.41 -8.79
C ILE A 260 -3.09 7.07 -10.22
N ARG A 261 -4.30 7.50 -10.60
CA ARG A 261 -4.89 7.12 -11.87
C ARG A 261 -5.69 8.22 -12.55
N ILE A 262 -5.51 8.34 -13.87
CA ILE A 262 -6.42 9.09 -14.75
C ILE A 262 -6.83 8.16 -15.89
N LYS A 263 -8.14 7.97 -16.06
CA LYS A 263 -8.70 7.04 -17.06
C LYS A 263 -9.72 7.75 -17.93
N THR A 264 -9.46 7.80 -19.23
CA THR A 264 -10.38 8.37 -20.22
C THR A 264 -10.62 7.36 -21.33
N VAL A 265 -11.79 7.42 -21.95
CA VAL A 265 -12.15 6.46 -23.00
C VAL A 265 -11.83 7.01 -24.39
N PRO A 266 -11.47 6.15 -25.36
CA PRO A 266 -11.33 6.56 -26.76
C PRO A 266 -12.62 7.16 -27.32
N GLY A 267 -12.50 8.18 -28.15
CA GLY A 267 -13.60 8.95 -28.73
C GLY A 267 -14.27 9.94 -27.77
N GLY A 268 -13.91 9.91 -26.48
CA GLY A 268 -14.41 10.85 -25.49
C GLY A 268 -14.07 12.30 -25.82
N LYS A 269 -14.95 13.22 -25.41
CA LYS A 269 -14.77 14.66 -25.58
C LYS A 269 -14.63 15.34 -24.22
N GLY A 270 -13.99 16.50 -24.20
CA GLY A 270 -13.82 17.32 -23.00
C GLY A 270 -12.37 17.45 -22.56
N THR A 271 -12.15 17.73 -21.27
CA THR A 271 -10.81 18.03 -20.72
C THR A 271 -10.70 17.67 -19.24
N VAL A 272 -9.59 17.04 -18.87
CA VAL A 272 -9.04 17.00 -17.51
C VAL A 272 -7.90 18.00 -17.45
N GLU A 273 -7.96 19.00 -16.59
CA GLU A 273 -6.91 20.01 -16.47
C GLU A 273 -6.59 20.41 -15.03
N ASP A 274 -5.35 20.85 -14.82
CA ASP A 274 -4.84 21.36 -13.53
C ASP A 274 -4.99 20.31 -12.41
N VAL A 275 -4.31 19.18 -12.58
CA VAL A 275 -4.34 18.07 -11.63
C VAL A 275 -3.02 17.99 -10.89
N LYS A 276 -3.06 17.79 -9.57
CA LYS A 276 -1.86 17.59 -8.76
C LYS A 276 -1.98 16.32 -7.92
N PHE A 277 -0.99 15.44 -8.05
CA PHE A 277 -0.71 14.37 -7.10
C PHE A 277 0.60 14.71 -6.39
N GLN A 278 0.54 14.98 -5.09
CA GLN A 278 1.70 15.41 -4.33
C GLN A 278 1.80 14.72 -2.98
N ASN A 279 3.01 14.29 -2.60
CA ASN A 279 3.28 13.60 -1.33
C ASN A 279 2.41 12.34 -1.20
N VAL A 280 2.53 11.41 -2.13
CA VAL A 280 1.76 10.15 -2.12
C VAL A 280 2.68 8.97 -1.80
N VAL A 281 2.33 8.19 -0.78
CA VAL A 281 3.05 6.96 -0.40
C VAL A 281 2.29 5.75 -0.92
N LEU A 282 2.96 4.89 -1.67
CA LEU A 282 2.40 3.69 -2.28
C LEU A 282 3.07 2.46 -1.70
N VAL A 283 2.33 1.55 -1.08
CA VAL A 283 2.88 0.32 -0.49
C VAL A 283 2.32 -0.87 -1.23
N GLY A 284 3.13 -1.55 -2.03
CA GLY A 284 2.71 -2.72 -2.80
C GLY A 284 1.65 -2.42 -3.86
N ALA A 285 1.74 -1.27 -4.54
CA ALA A 285 0.77 -0.92 -5.60
C ALA A 285 1.05 -1.69 -6.90
N GLU A 286 0.02 -2.21 -7.57
CA GLU A 286 0.23 -2.93 -8.84
C GLU A 286 0.61 -1.97 -9.98
N ASN A 287 -0.13 -0.88 -10.15
CA ASN A 287 0.14 0.18 -11.10
C ASN A 287 0.35 1.51 -10.36
N PRO A 288 1.58 1.89 -10.00
CA PRO A 288 1.79 3.04 -9.13
C PRO A 288 1.29 4.37 -9.74
N VAL A 289 1.65 4.64 -10.99
CA VAL A 289 1.13 5.77 -11.78
C VAL A 289 0.54 5.23 -13.08
N ALA A 290 -0.77 5.36 -13.25
CA ALA A 290 -1.49 4.88 -14.43
C ALA A 290 -2.35 5.98 -15.06
N ILE A 291 -1.90 6.55 -16.16
CA ILE A 291 -2.63 7.55 -16.92
C ILE A 291 -2.88 6.98 -18.30
N THR A 292 -4.14 6.83 -18.69
CA THR A 292 -4.50 6.25 -19.99
C THR A 292 -5.66 6.97 -20.62
N THR A 293 -5.54 7.21 -21.93
CA THR A 293 -6.65 7.63 -22.80
C THR A 293 -7.33 6.48 -23.53
N HIS A 294 -6.90 5.26 -23.26
CA HIS A 294 -7.33 4.03 -23.93
C HIS A 294 -8.09 3.10 -22.97
N TYR A 295 -8.80 3.68 -21.99
CA TYR A 295 -9.58 2.88 -21.04
C TYR A 295 -10.63 2.03 -21.77
N PHE A 296 -10.66 0.72 -21.47
CA PHE A 296 -11.43 -0.36 -22.13
C PHE A 296 -10.93 -0.88 -23.48
N CYS A 297 -9.79 -0.42 -23.99
CA CYS A 297 -9.28 -0.93 -25.27
C CYS A 297 -8.92 -2.41 -25.25
N GLU A 298 -8.45 -2.94 -24.11
CA GLU A 298 -8.21 -4.39 -23.96
C GLU A 298 -9.48 -5.25 -24.12
N GLN A 299 -10.66 -4.66 -23.88
CA GLN A 299 -11.95 -5.34 -23.98
C GLN A 299 -12.63 -5.10 -25.34
N ASN A 300 -12.10 -4.22 -26.18
CA ASN A 300 -12.69 -3.82 -27.45
C ASN A 300 -11.65 -3.90 -28.58
N LYS A 301 -11.73 -4.96 -29.39
CA LYS A 301 -10.82 -5.22 -30.53
C LYS A 301 -10.76 -4.09 -31.58
N ASN A 302 -11.72 -3.17 -31.56
CA ASN A 302 -11.79 -2.02 -32.49
C ASN A 302 -11.31 -0.70 -31.87
N CYS A 303 -10.46 -0.73 -30.83
CA CYS A 303 -9.83 0.47 -30.30
C CYS A 303 -8.76 1.01 -31.26
N HIS A 304 -9.21 1.62 -32.35
CA HIS A 304 -8.39 2.31 -33.36
C HIS A 304 -8.50 3.83 -33.25
N ASN A 305 -9.21 4.34 -32.24
CA ASN A 305 -9.48 5.77 -32.13
C ASN A 305 -8.35 6.46 -31.37
N ASP A 306 -7.39 7.03 -32.12
CA ASP A 306 -6.33 7.92 -31.62
C ASP A 306 -6.86 9.30 -31.13
N ALA A 307 -8.15 9.40 -30.81
CA ALA A 307 -8.77 10.55 -30.19
C ALA A 307 -9.36 10.18 -28.83
N SER A 308 -9.20 11.05 -27.84
CA SER A 308 -9.86 11.03 -26.54
C SER A 308 -9.99 12.47 -26.05
N LEU A 309 -10.43 12.65 -24.81
CA LEU A 309 -10.47 13.96 -24.18
C LEU A 309 -9.05 14.43 -23.80
N ASN A 310 -8.88 15.75 -23.65
CA ASN A 310 -7.58 16.33 -23.33
C ASN A 310 -7.20 16.07 -21.88
N ILE A 311 -5.92 15.86 -21.60
CA ILE A 311 -5.35 15.82 -20.24
C ILE A 311 -4.22 16.85 -20.18
N LYS A 312 -4.42 17.94 -19.43
CA LYS A 312 -3.50 19.08 -19.41
C LYS A 312 -3.00 19.38 -17.99
N ASN A 313 -1.78 19.88 -17.88
CA ASN A 313 -1.23 20.43 -16.63
C ASN A 313 -1.33 19.45 -15.45
N VAL A 314 -0.74 18.27 -15.61
CA VAL A 314 -0.71 17.24 -14.57
C VAL A 314 0.64 17.28 -13.86
N VAL A 315 0.63 17.58 -12.56
CA VAL A 315 1.80 17.57 -11.69
C VAL A 315 1.79 16.31 -10.84
N ILE A 316 2.86 15.51 -10.95
CA ILE A 316 3.10 14.32 -10.13
C ILE A 316 4.43 14.54 -9.42
N ASP A 317 4.37 14.75 -8.11
CA ASP A 317 5.51 15.20 -7.34
C ASP A 317 5.60 14.48 -5.99
N ASN A 318 6.80 14.04 -5.63
CA ASN A 318 7.08 13.36 -4.37
C ASN A 318 6.18 12.12 -4.16
N ILE A 319 6.30 11.16 -5.08
CA ILE A 319 5.63 9.86 -4.99
C ILE A 319 6.66 8.83 -4.54
N SER A 320 6.39 8.09 -3.47
CA SER A 320 7.36 7.15 -2.90
C SER A 320 6.76 5.78 -2.54
N GLY A 321 7.61 4.76 -2.40
CA GLY A 321 7.24 3.47 -1.80
C GLY A 321 7.57 2.25 -2.65
N THR A 322 6.69 1.27 -2.78
CA THR A 322 6.96 -0.04 -3.41
C THR A 322 5.88 -0.51 -4.38
N THR A 323 6.26 -1.31 -5.38
CA THR A 323 5.30 -2.00 -6.27
C THR A 323 4.90 -3.38 -5.74
N SER A 324 3.80 -3.93 -6.27
CA SER A 324 3.41 -5.32 -6.04
C SER A 324 4.26 -6.30 -6.86
N ALA A 325 4.12 -7.59 -6.58
CA ALA A 325 4.81 -8.65 -7.31
C ALA A 325 4.40 -8.79 -8.80
N LYS A 326 3.39 -8.05 -9.27
CA LYS A 326 2.99 -8.04 -10.69
C LYS A 326 4.02 -7.35 -11.60
N ASP A 327 4.90 -6.51 -11.05
CA ASP A 327 6.01 -5.86 -11.76
C ASP A 327 5.57 -5.18 -13.08
N LEU A 328 4.54 -4.35 -12.96
CA LEU A 328 4.11 -3.45 -14.02
C LEU A 328 4.97 -2.18 -13.99
N PRO A 329 5.02 -1.41 -15.10
CA PRO A 329 5.75 -0.15 -15.14
C PRO A 329 5.36 0.77 -13.98
N ILE A 330 6.36 1.34 -13.29
CA ILE A 330 6.15 2.29 -12.19
C ILE A 330 5.34 3.49 -12.68
N VAL A 331 5.68 3.99 -13.86
CA VAL A 331 4.98 5.07 -14.56
C VAL A 331 4.51 4.56 -15.90
N ASN A 332 3.19 4.54 -16.08
CA ASN A 332 2.56 4.28 -17.36
C ASN A 332 1.68 5.48 -17.72
N ILE A 333 2.12 6.26 -18.72
CA ILE A 333 1.37 7.39 -19.30
C ILE A 333 1.13 7.03 -20.77
N ASP A 334 -0.05 6.48 -21.02
CA ASP A 334 -0.50 6.01 -22.32
C ASP A 334 -1.52 7.00 -22.90
N CYS A 335 -1.00 7.97 -23.64
CA CYS A 335 -1.78 9.02 -24.28
C CYS A 335 -1.93 8.78 -25.78
N SER A 336 -3.12 9.04 -26.29
CA SER A 336 -3.44 9.00 -27.72
C SER A 336 -2.61 10.02 -28.51
N LYS A 337 -2.30 9.70 -29.78
CA LYS A 337 -1.28 10.38 -30.59
C LYS A 337 -1.57 11.84 -30.96
N ARG A 338 -2.81 12.34 -30.79
CA ARG A 338 -3.24 13.67 -31.29
C ARG A 338 -2.99 14.85 -30.33
N GLY A 339 -1.86 14.88 -29.61
CA GLY A 339 -1.48 16.05 -28.79
C GLY A 339 -2.43 16.37 -27.62
N LEU A 340 -3.17 15.35 -27.16
CA LEU A 340 -4.22 15.50 -26.14
C LEU A 340 -3.66 15.56 -24.72
N CYS A 341 -2.47 15.01 -24.50
CA CYS A 341 -1.74 15.11 -23.23
C CYS A 341 -0.64 16.17 -23.31
N SER A 342 -0.69 17.19 -22.45
CA SER A 342 0.34 18.25 -22.42
C SER A 342 0.54 18.84 -21.02
N GLY A 343 1.70 19.45 -20.78
CA GLY A 343 2.00 20.10 -19.49
C GLY A 343 2.17 19.11 -18.32
N PHE A 344 2.69 17.91 -18.58
CA PHE A 344 3.02 16.96 -17.52
C PHE A 344 4.34 17.34 -16.84
N SER A 345 4.35 17.36 -15.51
CA SER A 345 5.55 17.55 -14.70
C SER A 345 5.68 16.38 -13.72
N LEU A 346 6.76 15.60 -13.88
CA LEU A 346 7.07 14.45 -13.02
C LEU A 346 8.36 14.75 -12.27
N SER A 347 8.32 14.73 -10.94
CA SER A 347 9.51 14.95 -10.12
C SER A 347 9.46 14.15 -8.83
N ARG A 348 10.64 13.77 -8.31
CA ARG A 348 10.78 13.03 -7.03
C ARG A 348 9.91 11.77 -6.96
N ILE A 349 9.97 10.94 -8.00
CA ILE A 349 9.32 9.62 -8.02
C ILE A 349 10.33 8.58 -7.53
N ASN A 350 10.17 8.12 -6.29
CA ASN A 350 11.05 7.16 -5.62
C ASN A 350 10.28 5.88 -5.25
N ILE A 351 9.96 5.07 -6.25
CA ILE A 351 9.23 3.80 -6.07
C ILE A 351 10.18 2.65 -6.34
N LYS A 352 10.33 1.76 -5.37
CA LYS A 352 11.12 0.53 -5.50
C LYS A 352 10.24 -0.55 -6.15
N GLY A 353 10.71 -1.11 -7.25
CA GLY A 353 10.09 -2.28 -7.85
C GLY A 353 10.11 -3.46 -6.87
N HIS A 354 9.09 -4.31 -6.91
CA HIS A 354 9.15 -5.61 -6.26
C HIS A 354 10.31 -6.39 -6.86
N SER A 355 11.31 -6.72 -6.05
CA SER A 355 12.45 -7.48 -6.50
C SER A 355 11.99 -8.86 -6.98
N LYS A 356 11.93 -9.04 -8.31
CA LYS A 356 11.81 -10.34 -8.97
C LYS A 356 13.11 -11.14 -8.94
N THR A 357 14.16 -10.61 -8.33
CA THR A 357 15.42 -11.34 -8.14
C THR A 357 15.10 -12.56 -7.30
N LYS A 358 14.92 -13.71 -7.96
CA LYS A 358 14.99 -15.01 -7.31
C LYS A 358 16.29 -15.02 -6.50
N LYS A 359 16.30 -15.69 -5.35
CA LYS A 359 17.55 -15.94 -4.64
C LYS A 359 18.48 -16.58 -5.70
N ASN A 360 19.67 -16.04 -5.93
CA ASN A 360 20.53 -16.50 -7.02
C ASN A 360 21.89 -16.89 -6.47
N THR A 361 21.94 -17.86 -5.56
CA THR A 361 23.18 -18.28 -4.89
C THR A 361 23.01 -19.60 -4.17
N SER A 362 24.07 -20.40 -4.13
CA SER A 362 24.29 -21.47 -3.18
C SER A 362 25.42 -21.06 -2.25
N ILE A 363 25.14 -20.94 -0.95
CA ILE A 363 26.17 -20.68 0.07
C ILE A 363 26.09 -21.72 1.17
N MET A 364 27.24 -22.02 1.77
CA MET A 364 27.36 -23.00 2.84
C MET A 364 28.50 -22.63 3.78
N ALA A 365 28.40 -23.07 5.03
CA ALA A 365 29.55 -23.17 5.93
C ALA A 365 29.42 -24.40 6.85
N VAL A 366 30.55 -24.94 7.30
CA VAL A 366 30.62 -26.04 8.28
C VAL A 366 31.78 -25.79 9.25
N ALA A 367 31.56 -26.09 10.53
CA ALA A 367 32.58 -26.09 11.56
C ALA A 367 33.11 -27.51 11.79
N TYR A 368 34.41 -27.60 12.06
CA TYR A 368 35.10 -28.81 12.51
C TYR A 368 36.05 -28.44 13.65
N LYS A 369 36.73 -29.44 14.24
CA LYS A 369 37.51 -29.28 15.47
C LYS A 369 38.50 -28.09 15.45
N ASP A 370 39.23 -27.93 14.34
CA ASP A 370 40.33 -26.96 14.25
C ASP A 370 40.00 -25.71 13.42
N GLY A 371 38.77 -25.60 12.87
CA GLY A 371 38.42 -24.50 11.98
C GLY A 371 37.01 -24.52 11.41
N VAL A 372 36.76 -23.62 10.47
CA VAL A 372 35.53 -23.57 9.68
C VAL A 372 35.84 -23.52 8.19
N ILE A 373 34.91 -24.01 7.38
CA ILE A 373 34.98 -23.92 5.91
C ILE A 373 33.73 -23.22 5.42
N LEU A 374 33.89 -22.10 4.71
CA LEU A 374 32.81 -21.44 3.97
C LEU A 374 32.96 -21.73 2.49
N GLY A 375 31.84 -21.82 1.78
CA GLY A 375 31.84 -21.98 0.33
C GLY A 375 30.62 -21.34 -0.35
N ALA A 376 30.81 -20.91 -1.60
CA ALA A 376 29.74 -20.40 -2.44
C ALA A 376 29.98 -20.72 -3.92
N ASP A 377 28.89 -20.79 -4.68
CA ASP A 377 28.96 -20.69 -6.14
C ASP A 377 29.29 -19.23 -6.57
N SER A 378 29.61 -19.01 -7.84
CA SER A 378 30.06 -17.71 -8.34
C SER A 378 29.13 -17.04 -9.36
N ARG A 379 28.02 -17.70 -9.73
CA ARG A 379 27.09 -17.15 -10.73
C ARG A 379 26.28 -16.01 -10.13
N THR A 380 26.22 -14.89 -10.83
CA THR A 380 25.33 -13.76 -10.54
C THR A 380 24.38 -13.59 -11.72
N THR A 381 23.08 -13.55 -11.46
CA THR A 381 22.05 -13.42 -12.51
C THR A 381 21.13 -12.22 -12.26
N THR A 382 20.65 -11.63 -13.36
CA THR A 382 19.63 -10.58 -13.39
C THR A 382 18.42 -11.13 -14.14
N GLY A 383 17.43 -11.63 -13.41
CA GLY A 383 16.35 -12.42 -14.01
C GLY A 383 16.90 -13.72 -14.63
N ALA A 384 16.60 -13.97 -15.91
CA ALA A 384 17.12 -15.13 -16.65
C ALA A 384 18.53 -14.93 -17.22
N TYR A 385 19.08 -13.71 -17.16
CA TYR A 385 20.39 -13.39 -17.74
C TYR A 385 21.52 -13.64 -16.73
N ILE A 386 22.58 -14.35 -17.15
CA ILE A 386 23.79 -14.52 -16.33
C ILE A 386 24.68 -13.29 -16.50
N ALA A 387 24.67 -12.41 -15.51
CA ALA A 387 25.44 -11.17 -15.50
C ALA A 387 26.94 -11.40 -15.23
N ASN A 388 27.28 -12.37 -14.38
CA ASN A 388 28.67 -12.75 -14.11
C ASN A 388 28.75 -14.23 -13.75
N ARG A 389 29.79 -14.93 -14.20
CA ARG A 389 30.02 -16.35 -13.92
C ARG A 389 31.04 -16.62 -12.83
N VAL A 390 31.80 -15.62 -12.36
CA VAL A 390 32.99 -15.81 -11.51
C VAL A 390 33.06 -14.87 -10.29
N THR A 391 31.93 -14.27 -9.90
CA THR A 391 31.80 -13.37 -8.73
C THR A 391 32.28 -14.06 -7.45
N ASP A 392 32.99 -13.31 -6.60
CA ASP A 392 33.33 -13.76 -5.25
C ASP A 392 32.23 -13.37 -4.25
N LYS A 393 31.56 -14.37 -3.70
CA LYS A 393 30.45 -14.20 -2.75
C LYS A 393 30.89 -14.35 -1.30
N LEU A 394 32.18 -14.62 -1.06
CA LEU A 394 32.77 -14.71 0.26
C LEU A 394 33.45 -13.37 0.56
N THR A 395 32.97 -12.65 1.56
CA THR A 395 33.54 -11.36 1.97
C THR A 395 34.30 -11.52 3.28
N LYS A 396 35.56 -11.07 3.31
CA LYS A 396 36.33 -10.91 4.54
C LYS A 396 35.75 -9.74 5.32
N VAL A 397 35.23 -9.97 6.53
CA VAL A 397 34.72 -8.90 7.40
C VAL A 397 35.69 -8.58 8.53
N HIS A 398 36.52 -9.55 8.92
CA HIS A 398 37.69 -9.37 9.79
C HIS A 398 38.75 -10.44 9.44
N ASP A 399 39.92 -10.42 10.08
CA ASP A 399 41.07 -11.29 9.77
C ASP A 399 40.75 -12.78 9.73
N LYS A 400 39.98 -13.26 10.70
CA LYS A 400 39.54 -14.67 10.80
C LYS A 400 38.02 -14.82 10.75
N ILE A 401 37.31 -13.85 10.16
CA ILE A 401 35.85 -13.86 10.07
C ILE A 401 35.43 -13.51 8.65
N TYR A 402 34.69 -14.42 8.02
CA TYR A 402 34.13 -14.25 6.69
C TYR A 402 32.61 -14.36 6.73
N CYS A 403 31.98 -13.77 5.72
CA CYS A 403 30.58 -14.02 5.45
C CYS A 403 30.34 -14.49 4.02
N CYS A 404 29.39 -15.39 3.86
CA CYS A 404 28.79 -15.77 2.59
C CYS A 404 27.55 -14.93 2.34
N ARG A 405 27.46 -14.33 1.15
CA ARG A 405 26.38 -13.40 0.80
C ARG A 405 25.37 -14.04 -0.15
N SER A 406 24.08 -14.03 0.22
CA SER A 406 22.98 -14.45 -0.63
C SER A 406 21.83 -13.43 -0.62
N GLY A 407 21.21 -13.18 -1.77
CA GLY A 407 20.17 -12.15 -1.94
C GLY A 407 20.56 -11.09 -2.96
N SER A 408 20.11 -9.85 -2.75
CA SER A 408 20.52 -8.71 -3.59
C SER A 408 22.02 -8.47 -3.43
N ALA A 409 22.76 -8.42 -4.54
CA ALA A 409 24.21 -8.20 -4.50
C ALA A 409 24.56 -6.85 -3.88
N ALA A 410 23.77 -5.81 -4.20
CA ALA A 410 23.95 -4.47 -3.65
C ALA A 410 23.66 -4.45 -2.13
N ASP A 411 22.55 -5.03 -1.70
CA ASP A 411 22.14 -5.03 -0.29
C ASP A 411 23.18 -5.77 0.56
N THR A 412 23.54 -6.99 0.16
CA THR A 412 24.46 -7.83 0.93
C THR A 412 25.88 -7.29 0.93
N GLN A 413 26.33 -6.62 -0.15
CA GLN A 413 27.62 -5.95 -0.17
C GLN A 413 27.64 -4.75 0.78
N ALA A 414 26.62 -3.89 0.72
CA ALA A 414 26.53 -2.72 1.59
C ALA A 414 26.53 -3.12 3.08
N ILE A 415 25.76 -4.14 3.45
CA ILE A 415 25.76 -4.63 4.84
C ILE A 415 27.13 -5.20 5.23
N ALA A 416 27.78 -5.98 4.35
CA ALA A 416 29.09 -6.54 4.64
C ALA A 416 30.17 -5.46 4.82
N ASP A 417 30.13 -4.40 4.00
CA ASP A 417 31.05 -3.25 4.10
C ASP A 417 30.83 -2.48 5.41
N ILE A 418 29.56 -2.28 5.80
CA ILE A 418 29.21 -1.66 7.09
C ILE A 418 29.73 -2.50 8.26
N VAL A 419 29.47 -3.82 8.25
CA VAL A 419 29.94 -4.71 9.32
C VAL A 419 31.46 -4.74 9.37
N HIS A 420 32.14 -4.81 8.22
CA HIS A 420 33.58 -4.74 8.14
C HIS A 420 34.11 -3.48 8.85
N TYR A 421 33.56 -2.30 8.51
CA TYR A 421 33.91 -1.04 9.15
C TYR A 421 33.73 -1.08 10.68
N TYR A 422 32.58 -1.55 11.17
CA TYR A 422 32.32 -1.64 12.61
C TYR A 422 33.29 -2.61 13.32
N LEU A 423 33.65 -3.71 12.69
CA LEU A 423 34.60 -4.67 13.26
C LEU A 423 36.03 -4.12 13.32
N GLN A 424 36.44 -3.28 12.36
CA GLN A 424 37.72 -2.57 12.43
C GLN A 424 37.71 -1.58 13.60
N MET A 425 36.65 -0.80 13.75
CA MET A 425 36.50 0.13 14.87
C MET A 425 36.46 -0.57 16.23
N TYR A 426 35.75 -1.69 16.33
CA TYR A 426 35.71 -2.52 17.53
C TYR A 426 37.12 -2.96 17.95
N SER A 427 37.93 -3.41 16.99
CA SER A 427 39.28 -3.90 17.28
C SER A 427 40.20 -2.80 17.81
N VAL A 428 40.05 -1.57 17.32
CA VAL A 428 40.83 -0.41 17.78
C VAL A 428 40.39 0.06 19.17
N ASN A 429 39.08 0.03 19.45
CA ASN A 429 38.54 0.53 20.71
C ASN A 429 38.75 -0.42 21.88
N GLU A 430 38.59 -1.73 21.64
CA GLU A 430 38.67 -2.75 22.68
C GLU A 430 40.09 -3.35 22.81
N ASP A 431 41.00 -2.99 21.91
CA ASP A 431 42.36 -3.58 21.78
C ASP A 431 42.32 -5.13 21.71
N GLU A 432 41.24 -5.66 21.12
CA GLU A 432 40.97 -7.10 21.01
C GLU A 432 40.27 -7.42 19.68
N ALA A 433 40.58 -8.58 19.08
CA ALA A 433 39.85 -9.06 17.91
C ALA A 433 38.38 -9.38 18.25
N PRO A 434 37.42 -9.05 17.36
CA PRO A 434 36.01 -9.36 17.58
C PRO A 434 35.74 -10.86 17.55
N SER A 435 34.75 -11.30 18.32
CA SER A 435 34.23 -12.67 18.21
C SER A 435 33.38 -12.84 16.94
N VAL A 436 33.27 -14.08 16.45
CA VAL A 436 32.36 -14.44 15.36
C VAL A 436 30.91 -14.12 15.73
N ARG A 437 30.56 -14.28 17.02
CA ARG A 437 29.23 -13.91 17.55
C ARG A 437 28.98 -12.41 17.46
N THR A 438 29.96 -11.57 17.77
CA THR A 438 29.85 -10.10 17.65
C THR A 438 29.58 -9.71 16.20
N ALA A 439 30.36 -10.25 15.26
CA ALA A 439 30.14 -10.02 13.83
C ALA A 439 28.73 -10.46 13.38
N SER A 440 28.29 -11.63 13.84
CA SER A 440 26.98 -12.19 13.49
C SER A 440 25.82 -11.37 14.08
N ALA A 441 25.99 -10.80 15.28
CA ALA A 441 25.00 -9.92 15.89
C ALA A 441 24.85 -8.59 15.14
N LEU A 442 25.95 -8.03 14.61
CA LEU A 442 25.88 -6.83 13.76
C LEU A 442 25.11 -7.11 12.46
N PHE A 443 25.38 -8.25 11.82
CA PHE A 443 24.60 -8.69 10.66
C PHE A 443 23.12 -8.90 11.02
N GLN A 444 22.83 -9.55 12.15
CA GLN A 444 21.47 -9.76 12.64
C GLN A 444 20.72 -8.44 12.79
N GLU A 445 21.30 -7.47 13.49
CA GLU A 445 20.66 -6.17 13.76
C GLU A 445 20.34 -5.44 12.46
N LEU A 446 21.33 -5.31 11.57
CA LEU A 446 21.17 -4.62 10.28
C LEU A 446 20.12 -5.31 9.40
N CYS A 447 20.14 -6.64 9.32
CA CYS A 447 19.18 -7.42 8.53
C CYS A 447 17.78 -7.35 9.15
N TYR A 448 17.63 -7.46 10.46
CA TYR A 448 16.33 -7.49 11.13
C TYR A 448 15.62 -6.14 11.06
N GLN A 449 16.34 -5.05 11.36
CA GLN A 449 15.79 -3.69 11.30
C GLN A 449 15.32 -3.31 9.89
N ASN A 450 15.94 -3.89 8.87
CA ASN A 450 15.69 -3.56 7.47
C ASN A 450 15.04 -4.71 6.68
N LYS A 451 14.47 -5.71 7.35
CA LYS A 451 13.93 -6.93 6.71
C LYS A 451 12.85 -6.68 5.65
N ASP A 452 12.12 -5.56 5.76
CA ASP A 452 11.10 -5.15 4.78
C ASP A 452 11.69 -4.37 3.59
N ASN A 453 12.96 -3.98 3.69
CA ASN A 453 13.66 -3.11 2.74
C ASN A 453 14.90 -3.75 2.09
N LEU A 454 15.45 -4.82 2.67
CA LEU A 454 16.64 -5.53 2.20
C LEU A 454 16.34 -6.99 1.90
N MET A 455 17.01 -7.51 0.88
CA MET A 455 17.08 -8.94 0.61
C MET A 455 18.48 -9.46 0.94
N ALA A 456 18.71 -9.79 2.20
CA ALA A 456 20.00 -10.31 2.68
C ALA A 456 19.82 -11.60 3.49
N GLY A 457 20.43 -12.69 3.00
CA GLY A 457 20.70 -13.91 3.76
C GLY A 457 22.20 -14.09 3.89
N ILE A 458 22.70 -14.13 5.12
CA ILE A 458 24.13 -14.12 5.41
C ILE A 458 24.47 -15.36 6.23
N ILE A 459 25.51 -16.09 5.84
CA ILE A 459 26.17 -17.06 6.72
C ILE A 459 27.47 -16.42 7.17
N VAL A 460 27.66 -16.28 8.48
CA VAL A 460 28.88 -15.76 9.09
C VAL A 460 29.62 -16.94 9.70
N ALA A 461 30.89 -17.10 9.38
CA ALA A 461 31.72 -18.10 10.03
C ALA A 461 33.16 -17.63 10.15
N GLY A 462 33.80 -18.10 11.21
CA GLY A 462 35.18 -17.75 11.50
C GLY A 462 35.72 -18.52 12.68
N TRP A 463 36.87 -18.06 13.16
CA TRP A 463 37.53 -18.55 14.36
C TRP A 463 37.88 -17.37 15.26
N ASP A 464 37.60 -17.49 16.54
CA ASP A 464 38.03 -16.53 17.57
C ASP A 464 38.54 -17.24 18.83
N GLU A 465 39.24 -16.50 19.70
CA GLU A 465 39.87 -17.07 20.90
C GLU A 465 38.86 -17.50 21.99
N LYS A 466 37.64 -16.94 21.97
CA LYS A 466 36.64 -17.14 23.02
C LYS A 466 35.83 -18.41 22.76
N ASP A 467 35.32 -18.56 21.55
CA ASP A 467 34.38 -19.61 21.14
C ASP A 467 35.01 -20.65 20.19
N GLY A 468 36.22 -20.39 19.67
CA GLY A 468 36.86 -21.23 18.66
C GLY A 468 36.12 -21.16 17.30
N PRO A 469 36.10 -22.26 16.51
CA PRO A 469 35.42 -22.28 15.23
C PRO A 469 33.90 -22.21 15.40
N SER A 470 33.23 -21.30 14.69
CA SER A 470 31.77 -21.20 14.77
C SER A 470 31.10 -20.73 13.49
N VAL A 471 29.87 -21.19 13.27
CA VAL A 471 29.01 -20.87 12.12
C VAL A 471 27.68 -20.31 12.64
N TYR A 472 27.27 -19.18 12.07
CA TYR A 472 26.01 -18.51 12.34
C TYR A 472 25.27 -18.24 11.03
N ASN A 473 23.96 -18.51 11.03
CA ASN A 473 23.06 -18.22 9.92
C ASN A 473 22.12 -17.06 10.27
N VAL A 474 22.10 -16.06 9.39
CA VAL A 474 21.15 -14.93 9.41
C VAL A 474 20.27 -15.05 8.16
N PRO A 475 19.11 -15.72 8.24
CA PRO A 475 18.18 -15.83 7.11
C PRO A 475 17.54 -14.46 6.79
N LEU A 476 16.79 -14.39 5.69
CA LEU A 476 16.13 -13.16 5.21
C LEU A 476 15.22 -12.47 6.25
N GLY A 477 14.75 -13.20 7.27
CA GLY A 477 13.97 -12.61 8.37
C GLY A 477 14.81 -11.87 9.42
N GLY A 478 16.15 -11.92 9.33
CA GLY A 478 17.06 -11.27 10.25
C GLY A 478 17.18 -11.94 11.62
N SER A 479 16.72 -13.19 11.79
CA SER A 479 17.00 -13.98 13.00
C SER A 479 18.45 -14.45 13.01
N LEU A 480 18.94 -14.96 14.15
CA LEU A 480 20.31 -15.46 14.28
C LEU A 480 20.30 -16.88 14.84
N HIS A 481 20.99 -17.80 14.15
CA HIS A 481 21.04 -19.21 14.52
C HIS A 481 22.47 -19.74 14.47
N LYS A 482 22.99 -20.25 15.59
CA LYS A 482 24.27 -20.99 15.65
C LYS A 482 24.02 -22.45 15.29
N ALA A 483 24.83 -23.04 14.43
CA ALA A 483 24.71 -24.44 14.04
C ALA A 483 26.08 -25.04 13.65
N PRO A 484 26.24 -26.38 13.65
CA PRO A 484 27.48 -27.02 13.19
C PRO A 484 27.76 -26.78 11.70
N PHE A 485 26.70 -26.68 10.90
CA PHE A 485 26.76 -26.24 9.52
C PHE A 485 25.54 -25.38 9.19
N ALA A 486 25.66 -24.58 8.14
CA ALA A 486 24.57 -23.78 7.60
C ALA A 486 24.59 -23.83 6.07
N ILE A 487 23.40 -23.87 5.47
CA ILE A 487 23.19 -23.72 4.03
C ILE A 487 22.21 -22.57 3.78
N GLY A 488 22.40 -21.86 2.67
CA GLY A 488 21.62 -20.68 2.35
C GLY A 488 21.54 -20.38 0.86
N GLY A 489 20.79 -19.33 0.53
CA GLY A 489 20.47 -18.98 -0.85
C GLY A 489 19.44 -19.91 -1.51
N SER A 490 19.22 -19.76 -2.82
CA SER A 490 18.28 -20.58 -3.59
C SER A 490 18.68 -22.04 -3.66
N GLY A 491 19.96 -22.33 -3.90
CA GLY A 491 20.41 -23.70 -4.12
C GLY A 491 20.26 -24.60 -2.89
N SER A 492 20.21 -24.00 -1.70
CA SER A 492 19.98 -24.73 -0.44
C SER A 492 18.72 -25.59 -0.47
N THR A 493 17.66 -25.17 -1.17
CA THR A 493 16.39 -25.91 -1.23
C THR A 493 16.52 -27.30 -1.86
N TYR A 494 17.57 -27.53 -2.64
CA TYR A 494 17.80 -28.80 -3.34
C TYR A 494 18.71 -29.77 -2.58
N ILE A 495 19.35 -29.32 -1.48
CA ILE A 495 20.44 -30.06 -0.84
C ILE A 495 20.24 -30.34 0.66
N TYR A 496 19.10 -29.96 1.26
CA TYR A 496 18.79 -30.29 2.66
C TYR A 496 18.96 -31.80 2.95
N GLY A 497 18.27 -32.66 2.20
CA GLY A 497 18.35 -34.11 2.41
C GLY A 497 19.75 -34.71 2.15
N TYR A 498 20.55 -34.11 1.26
CA TYR A 498 21.94 -34.51 1.09
C TYR A 498 22.79 -34.12 2.30
N CYS A 499 22.64 -32.88 2.78
CA CYS A 499 23.37 -32.38 3.93
C CYS A 499 23.05 -33.20 5.18
N ASP A 500 21.77 -33.48 5.44
CA ASP A 500 21.32 -34.28 6.58
C ASP A 500 21.89 -35.72 6.54
N ALA A 501 22.07 -36.29 5.34
CA ALA A 501 22.58 -37.66 5.18
C ALA A 501 24.12 -37.76 5.21
N LYS A 502 24.83 -36.67 4.93
CA LYS A 502 26.29 -36.67 4.73
C LYS A 502 27.07 -35.94 5.82
N TYR A 503 26.45 -34.97 6.49
CA TYR A 503 27.06 -34.37 7.67
C TYR A 503 27.20 -35.42 8.78
N LYS A 504 28.34 -35.39 9.46
CA LYS A 504 28.61 -36.16 10.66
C LYS A 504 29.31 -35.24 11.66
N ASP A 505 29.06 -35.45 12.93
CA ASP A 505 29.87 -34.79 13.96
C ASP A 505 31.32 -35.26 13.85
N ASP A 506 32.24 -34.38 14.24
CA ASP A 506 33.69 -34.63 14.25
C ASP A 506 34.34 -34.96 12.90
N MET A 507 33.74 -34.49 11.78
CA MET A 507 34.37 -34.57 10.46
C MET A 507 35.78 -33.96 10.45
N THR A 508 36.71 -34.58 9.73
CA THR A 508 38.04 -33.99 9.50
C THR A 508 37.95 -32.79 8.56
N ARG A 509 39.04 -32.01 8.47
CA ARG A 509 39.15 -30.92 7.50
C ARG A 509 38.82 -31.39 6.08
N GLU A 510 39.40 -32.51 5.66
CA GLU A 510 39.24 -33.07 4.31
C GLU A 510 37.79 -33.51 4.06
N GLU A 511 37.17 -34.17 5.04
CA GLU A 511 35.76 -34.56 4.98
C GLU A 511 34.84 -33.33 4.88
N CYS A 512 35.12 -32.26 5.62
CA CYS A 512 34.39 -30.99 5.51
C CYS A 512 34.61 -30.31 4.15
N GLU A 513 35.83 -30.33 3.59
CA GLU A 513 36.10 -29.78 2.26
C GLU A 513 35.28 -30.53 1.20
N GLU A 514 35.28 -31.87 1.24
CA GLU A 514 34.46 -32.69 0.35
C GLU A 514 32.97 -32.46 0.53
N PHE A 515 32.52 -32.32 1.77
CA PHE A 515 31.13 -32.03 2.09
C PHE A 515 30.66 -30.71 1.47
N VAL A 516 31.45 -29.64 1.61
CA VAL A 516 31.14 -28.33 1.01
C VAL A 516 31.19 -28.38 -0.52
N LYS A 517 32.24 -28.99 -1.10
CA LYS A 517 32.40 -29.12 -2.56
C LYS A 517 31.21 -29.86 -3.19
N ASN A 518 30.85 -31.02 -2.63
CA ASN A 518 29.77 -31.85 -3.16
C ASN A 518 28.40 -31.20 -2.99
N SER A 519 28.15 -30.56 -1.84
CA SER A 519 26.89 -29.87 -1.57
C SER A 519 26.67 -28.71 -2.55
N LEU A 520 27.70 -27.88 -2.77
CA LEU A 520 27.61 -26.78 -3.72
C LEU A 520 27.48 -27.28 -5.16
N ALA A 521 28.23 -28.30 -5.57
CA ALA A 521 28.11 -28.87 -6.91
C ALA A 521 26.72 -29.47 -7.18
N LEU A 522 26.14 -30.15 -6.19
CA LEU A 522 24.77 -30.68 -6.27
C LEU A 522 23.73 -29.56 -6.34
N ALA A 523 23.91 -28.49 -5.56
CA ALA A 523 23.03 -27.33 -5.64
C ALA A 523 23.14 -26.64 -7.02
N MET A 524 24.36 -26.47 -7.55
CA MET A 524 24.63 -25.87 -8.85
C MET A 524 24.06 -26.68 -10.03
N SER A 525 23.93 -28.01 -9.91
CA SER A 525 23.33 -28.84 -10.96
C SER A 525 21.79 -28.79 -10.99
N ARG A 526 21.14 -28.38 -9.89
CA ARG A 526 19.68 -28.35 -9.76
C ARG A 526 19.08 -26.93 -9.72
N ASP A 527 19.82 -25.94 -9.23
CA ASP A 527 19.41 -24.54 -9.21
C ASP A 527 19.94 -23.79 -10.43
N GLY A 528 19.04 -23.42 -11.34
CA GLY A 528 19.40 -22.63 -12.54
C GLY A 528 20.04 -21.28 -12.25
N SER A 529 19.91 -20.78 -11.02
CA SER A 529 20.45 -19.50 -10.59
C SER A 529 21.86 -19.61 -10.00
N SER A 530 22.30 -20.82 -9.66
CA SER A 530 23.63 -21.13 -9.13
C SER A 530 24.54 -21.72 -10.21
N GLY A 531 25.85 -21.53 -10.12
CA GLY A 531 26.81 -22.17 -11.03
C GLY A 531 28.12 -21.43 -11.17
N GLY A 532 28.84 -21.69 -12.25
CA GLY A 532 30.17 -21.11 -12.47
C GLY A 532 31.25 -21.96 -11.82
N VAL A 533 31.92 -21.43 -10.81
CA VAL A 533 32.98 -22.07 -10.04
C VAL A 533 32.58 -22.17 -8.57
N ILE A 534 33.28 -22.99 -7.79
CA ILE A 534 33.17 -22.96 -6.32
C ILE A 534 34.35 -22.16 -5.77
N ARG A 535 34.06 -21.23 -4.86
CA ARG A 535 35.07 -20.54 -4.04
C ARG A 535 34.85 -20.94 -2.60
N MET A 536 35.94 -21.26 -1.90
CA MET A 536 35.91 -21.62 -0.49
C MET A 536 36.98 -20.88 0.31
N ALA A 537 36.77 -20.79 1.62
CA ALA A 537 37.73 -20.30 2.57
C ALA A 537 37.78 -21.26 3.77
N VAL A 538 38.96 -21.81 4.04
CA VAL A 538 39.26 -22.56 5.26
C VAL A 538 39.87 -21.58 6.25
N ILE A 539 39.29 -21.49 7.44
CA ILE A 539 39.68 -20.53 8.47
C ILE A 539 40.02 -21.29 9.74
N THR A 540 41.23 -21.10 10.24
CA THR A 540 41.72 -21.71 11.48
C THR A 540 42.30 -20.63 12.40
N LYS A 541 42.80 -21.05 13.57
CA LYS A 541 43.56 -20.17 14.47
C LYS A 541 44.78 -19.53 13.79
N ASP A 542 45.38 -20.20 12.80
CA ASP A 542 46.66 -19.79 12.20
C ASP A 542 46.46 -18.86 11.00
N GLY A 543 45.27 -18.83 10.39
CA GLY A 543 44.97 -17.93 9.27
C GLY A 543 43.84 -18.41 8.37
N VAL A 544 43.83 -17.88 7.14
CA VAL A 544 42.83 -18.19 6.11
C VAL A 544 43.49 -18.73 4.85
N GLU A 545 42.99 -19.88 4.37
CA GLU A 545 43.37 -20.48 3.10
C GLU A 545 42.19 -20.41 2.12
N ARG A 546 42.42 -19.89 0.91
CA ARG A 546 41.40 -19.77 -0.14
C ARG A 546 41.51 -20.91 -1.12
N LEU A 547 40.41 -21.62 -1.35
CA LEU A 547 40.33 -22.72 -2.31
C LEU A 547 39.41 -22.34 -3.47
N PHE A 548 39.70 -22.89 -4.65
CA PHE A 548 38.98 -22.64 -5.89
C PHE A 548 38.79 -23.94 -6.66
N VAL A 549 37.55 -24.25 -7.03
CA VAL A 549 37.23 -25.39 -7.90
C VAL A 549 36.73 -24.84 -9.24
N PRO A 550 37.50 -24.98 -10.31
CA PRO A 550 37.09 -24.63 -11.66
C PRO A 550 35.78 -25.31 -12.07
N GLY A 551 34.99 -24.65 -12.93
CA GLY A 551 33.69 -25.17 -13.37
C GLY A 551 33.76 -26.52 -14.10
N ASN A 552 34.89 -26.82 -14.75
CA ASN A 552 35.15 -28.10 -15.42
C ASN A 552 35.71 -29.19 -14.49
N GLN A 553 35.89 -28.89 -13.20
CA GLN A 553 36.37 -29.81 -12.17
C GLN A 553 35.34 -29.97 -11.04
N LEU A 554 34.10 -29.51 -11.25
CA LEU A 554 33.03 -29.69 -10.28
C LEU A 554 32.69 -31.19 -10.14
N PRO A 555 32.45 -31.68 -8.91
CA PRO A 555 31.92 -33.02 -8.70
C PRO A 555 30.66 -33.26 -9.54
N VAL A 556 30.66 -34.34 -10.32
CA VAL A 556 29.51 -34.74 -11.14
C VAL A 556 28.62 -35.66 -10.32
N HIS A 557 27.35 -35.31 -10.23
CA HIS A 557 26.29 -36.14 -9.64
C HIS A 557 25.38 -36.62 -10.77
N TRP A 558 24.70 -37.77 -10.61
CA TRP A 558 23.92 -38.42 -11.68
C TRP A 558 23.24 -37.44 -12.65
N GLU A 559 23.72 -37.46 -13.89
CA GLU A 559 23.15 -36.77 -15.05
C GLU A 559 22.30 -37.82 -15.77
N GLY A 560 20.99 -37.58 -15.84
CA GLY A 560 20.04 -38.50 -16.46
C GLY A 560 20.17 -38.57 -17.96
#